data_AF-A0A3D8RFD4-F1
#
_entry.id   AF-A0A3D8RFD4-F1
#
_cell.length_a   1.000
_cell.length_b   1.000
_cell.length_c   1.000
_cell.angle_alpha   90.00
_cell.angle_beta   90.00
_cell.angle_gamma   90.00
#
_symmetry.space_group_name_H-M   'P 1'
#
loop_
_entity.id
_entity.type
_entity.pdbx_description
1 polymer ?
#
loop_
_entity_poly.entity_id
_entity_poly.type
_entity_poly.pdbx_seq_one_letter_code
_entity_poly.pdbx_strand_id
1 'polypeptide(L)'
;MRSTIYLGFLAALRLTAADQVGYFNSDDCADPSGFASCYEDADEWYADCINENCLGLGKDCHDACEYARQGAYTRCAATSCWNMVYSCEYQQQASDYVTSAIDPDLDSIPFWPAPDKAAGRCSCPIGDVTTAQVLMNEGIESCGDYADPFSLSADQIESIGMGCLCCGWSGWLSSLDSFCPRLNPAELGLDGLEQFVQDNVPGFDWSTCQQWLDQYDCVADFGYPASIQTYYGPGNIPEGGTETLSNIGALTTPVSETVTFTIGSQLFPVTAVSTDASVPTGSSDSNDSSDNDDSSSNEASQTTADSSQETSVDQTTEAGPAPTDAAIHQVAVSKSLLALVAVILGVIYIL
;
A
#
# COMPACT_ATOMS: atom_id res chain seq x y z
N MET A 1 -0.71 21.51 -14.78
CA MET A 1 -1.24 20.14 -14.91
C MET A 1 -0.09 19.23 -14.52
N ARG A 2 0.01 18.92 -13.23
CA ARG A 2 0.93 17.91 -12.72
C ARG A 2 0.42 16.56 -13.23
N SER A 3 1.31 15.76 -13.81
CA SER A 3 0.91 14.62 -14.64
C SER A 3 0.53 13.46 -13.74
N THR A 4 -0.78 13.22 -13.59
CA THR A 4 -1.45 12.18 -12.78
C THR A 4 -1.12 10.74 -13.17
N ILE A 5 -0.05 10.52 -13.93
CA ILE A 5 0.20 9.24 -14.60
C ILE A 5 0.72 8.20 -13.60
N TYR A 6 1.50 8.53 -12.58
CA TYR A 6 2.34 7.51 -11.93
C TYR A 6 1.82 6.90 -10.61
N LEU A 7 0.95 7.59 -9.86
CA LEU A 7 0.49 7.10 -8.55
C LEU A 7 -0.62 6.05 -8.63
N GLY A 8 -1.47 6.08 -9.66
CA GLY A 8 -2.62 5.16 -9.78
C GLY A 8 -2.29 3.70 -10.08
N PHE A 9 -1.01 3.32 -10.21
CA PHE A 9 -0.59 2.01 -10.73
C PHE A 9 -0.37 0.91 -9.67
N LEU A 10 -0.14 1.26 -8.40
CA LEU A 10 0.11 0.26 -7.34
C LEU A 10 -1.17 -0.48 -6.89
N ALA A 11 -2.34 0.14 -7.00
CA ALA A 11 -3.61 -0.40 -6.50
C ALA A 11 -4.16 -1.61 -7.32
N ALA A 12 -3.65 -1.86 -8.53
CA ALA A 12 -4.29 -2.80 -9.47
C ALA A 12 -3.97 -4.29 -9.23
N LEU A 13 -3.05 -4.65 -8.31
CA LEU A 13 -2.44 -5.99 -8.27
C LEU A 13 -2.84 -6.87 -7.06
N ARG A 14 -3.78 -6.47 -6.21
CA ARG A 14 -4.04 -7.13 -4.91
C ARG A 14 -5.45 -7.70 -4.77
N LEU A 15 -5.68 -8.98 -5.09
CA LEU A 15 -7.00 -9.63 -4.89
C LEU A 15 -6.88 -11.13 -4.57
N THR A 16 -7.19 -11.55 -3.33
CA THR A 16 -7.86 -12.86 -3.06
C THR A 16 -8.54 -12.98 -1.67
N ALA A 17 -9.85 -13.29 -1.72
CA ALA A 17 -10.72 -14.14 -0.86
C ALA A 17 -11.08 -13.78 0.62
N ALA A 18 -12.40 -13.66 0.85
CA ALA A 18 -13.16 -13.52 2.11
C ALA A 18 -12.80 -14.57 3.19
N ASP A 19 -12.76 -14.33 4.51
CA ASP A 19 -13.42 -13.38 5.42
C ASP A 19 -12.66 -12.06 5.74
N GLN A 20 -11.85 -11.56 4.80
CA GLN A 20 -11.02 -10.37 5.01
C GLN A 20 -11.77 -9.07 4.66
N VAL A 21 -11.62 -8.05 5.51
CA VAL A 21 -12.03 -6.67 5.27
C VAL A 21 -10.81 -5.94 4.70
N GLY A 22 -10.71 -5.90 3.37
CA GLY A 22 -9.49 -5.43 2.69
C GLY A 22 -8.29 -6.33 3.01
N TYR A 23 -7.16 -5.73 3.40
CA TYR A 23 -5.95 -6.47 3.82
C TYR A 23 -6.07 -7.09 5.22
N PHE A 24 -7.08 -6.69 6.00
CA PHE A 24 -7.22 -7.08 7.40
C PHE A 24 -8.16 -8.25 7.55
N ASN A 25 -7.87 -9.11 8.53
CA ASN A 25 -8.91 -9.91 9.16
C ASN A 25 -9.46 -9.13 10.36
N SER A 26 -10.77 -8.85 10.39
CA SER A 26 -11.37 -8.07 11.47
C SER A 26 -11.18 -8.70 12.84
N ASP A 27 -11.11 -10.03 12.91
CA ASP A 27 -10.95 -10.76 14.17
C ASP A 27 -9.61 -10.49 14.87
N ASP A 28 -8.61 -10.02 14.11
CA ASP A 28 -7.29 -9.64 14.63
C ASP A 28 -7.28 -8.21 15.20
N CYS A 29 -8.35 -7.43 15.02
CA CYS A 29 -8.45 -6.04 15.47
C CYS A 29 -8.90 -5.93 16.94
N ALA A 30 -8.54 -4.81 17.59
CA ALA A 30 -8.93 -4.51 18.97
C ALA A 30 -10.45 -4.35 19.18
N ASP A 31 -11.17 -3.94 18.14
CA ASP A 31 -12.62 -3.94 18.06
C ASP A 31 -13.07 -4.54 16.71
N PRO A 32 -13.19 -5.89 16.61
CA PRO A 32 -13.52 -6.56 15.36
C PRO A 32 -14.83 -6.07 14.73
N SER A 33 -15.88 -5.93 15.55
CA SER A 33 -17.19 -5.47 15.09
C SER A 33 -17.17 -4.01 14.64
N GLY A 34 -16.50 -3.13 15.38
CA GLY A 34 -16.40 -1.73 15.03
C GLY A 34 -15.55 -1.53 13.78
N PHE A 35 -14.49 -2.33 13.59
CA PHE A 35 -13.68 -2.30 12.39
C PHE A 35 -14.47 -2.73 11.15
N ALA A 36 -15.14 -3.89 11.21
CA ALA A 36 -15.95 -4.41 10.11
C ALA A 36 -17.06 -3.43 9.70
N SER A 37 -17.82 -2.90 10.67
CA SER A 37 -18.87 -1.92 10.41
C SER A 37 -18.33 -0.62 9.82
N CYS A 38 -17.15 -0.16 10.26
CA CYS A 38 -16.55 1.07 9.73
C CYS A 38 -16.13 0.94 8.26
N TYR A 39 -15.64 -0.23 7.86
CA TYR A 39 -15.33 -0.51 6.46
C TYR A 39 -16.58 -0.63 5.60
N GLU A 40 -17.62 -1.31 6.09
CA GLU A 40 -18.92 -1.40 5.41
C GLU A 40 -19.50 0.00 5.17
N ASP A 41 -19.51 0.86 6.18
CA ASP A 41 -19.94 2.27 6.05
C ASP A 41 -19.13 3.03 4.99
N ALA A 42 -17.81 2.78 4.90
CA ALA A 42 -16.95 3.43 3.90
C ALA A 42 -17.23 2.92 2.47
N ASP A 43 -17.57 1.65 2.30
CA ASP A 43 -17.95 1.07 1.02
C ASP A 43 -19.34 1.52 0.56
N GLU A 44 -20.31 1.59 1.48
CA GLU A 44 -21.62 2.17 1.20
C GLU A 44 -21.47 3.63 0.77
N TRP A 45 -20.70 4.42 1.51
CA TRP A 45 -20.42 5.81 1.14
C TRP A 45 -19.76 5.93 -0.24
N TYR A 46 -18.82 5.06 -0.57
CA TYR A 46 -18.17 5.07 -1.87
C TYR A 46 -19.14 4.72 -3.00
N ALA A 47 -19.98 3.70 -2.79
CA ALA A 47 -21.02 3.32 -3.75
C ALA A 47 -21.96 4.50 -4.02
N ASP A 48 -22.40 5.21 -2.97
CA ASP A 48 -23.22 6.42 -3.10
C ASP A 48 -22.46 7.55 -3.80
N CYS A 49 -21.17 7.76 -3.45
CA CYS A 49 -20.33 8.76 -4.09
C CYS A 49 -20.25 8.56 -5.62
N ILE A 50 -19.98 7.32 -6.05
CA ILE A 50 -19.90 6.98 -7.47
C ILE A 50 -21.27 7.08 -8.15
N ASN A 51 -22.31 6.50 -7.56
CA ASN A 51 -23.61 6.34 -8.20
C ASN A 51 -24.50 7.57 -8.13
N GLU A 52 -24.28 8.49 -7.18
CA GLU A 52 -25.10 9.69 -7.04
C GLU A 52 -24.34 10.95 -7.43
N ASN A 53 -23.07 11.06 -7.03
CA ASN A 53 -22.30 12.29 -7.19
C ASN A 53 -21.42 12.29 -8.45
N CYS A 54 -21.01 11.13 -8.96
CA CYS A 54 -20.08 11.03 -10.10
C CYS A 54 -20.70 10.58 -11.43
N LEU A 55 -22.03 10.44 -11.51
CA LEU A 55 -22.69 10.07 -12.76
C LEU A 55 -22.36 11.05 -13.89
N GLY A 56 -21.60 10.57 -14.88
CA GLY A 56 -21.21 11.36 -16.06
C GLY A 56 -20.08 12.36 -15.82
N LEU A 57 -19.43 12.36 -14.65
CA LEU A 57 -18.34 13.30 -14.31
C LEU A 57 -16.93 12.78 -14.63
N GLY A 58 -16.81 11.53 -15.07
CA GLY A 58 -15.54 10.96 -15.54
C GLY A 58 -14.61 10.48 -14.43
N LYS A 59 -13.39 10.08 -14.82
CA LYS A 59 -12.41 9.38 -13.96
C LYS A 59 -12.02 10.21 -12.73
N ASP A 60 -11.78 11.51 -12.90
CA ASP A 60 -11.32 12.37 -11.80
C ASP A 60 -12.30 12.39 -10.61
N CYS A 61 -13.60 12.30 -10.88
CA CYS A 61 -14.61 12.21 -9.82
C CYS A 61 -14.54 10.86 -9.10
N HIS A 62 -14.35 9.77 -9.85
CA HIS A 62 -14.22 8.43 -9.29
C HIS A 62 -12.97 8.32 -8.42
N ASP A 63 -11.85 8.87 -8.89
CA ASP A 63 -10.58 8.91 -8.15
C ASP A 63 -10.72 9.70 -6.84
N ALA A 64 -11.47 10.80 -6.84
CA ALA A 64 -11.76 11.56 -5.63
C ALA A 64 -12.62 10.77 -4.61
N CYS A 65 -13.62 10.01 -5.09
CA CYS A 65 -14.37 9.09 -4.23
C CYS A 65 -13.46 7.99 -3.67
N GLU A 66 -12.58 7.42 -4.49
CA GLU A 66 -11.65 6.39 -4.07
C GLU A 66 -10.68 6.90 -3.01
N TYR A 67 -10.11 8.08 -3.21
CA TYR A 67 -9.23 8.74 -2.24
C TYR A 67 -9.91 8.93 -0.87
N ALA A 68 -11.16 9.39 -0.87
CA ALA A 68 -11.92 9.55 0.35
C ALA A 68 -12.25 8.20 1.03
N ARG A 69 -12.54 7.15 0.25
CA ARG A 69 -12.75 5.79 0.76
C ARG A 69 -11.49 5.25 1.43
N GLN A 70 -10.34 5.35 0.76
CA GLN A 70 -9.06 4.90 1.32
C GLN A 70 -8.66 5.66 2.59
N GLY A 71 -9.01 6.96 2.66
CA GLY A 71 -8.89 7.75 3.88
C GLY A 71 -9.81 7.23 4.99
N ALA A 72 -11.05 6.88 4.67
CA ALA A 72 -11.98 6.29 5.64
C ALA A 72 -11.46 4.96 6.18
N TYR A 73 -10.97 4.06 5.33
CA TYR A 73 -10.35 2.79 5.72
C TYR A 73 -9.14 2.98 6.64
N THR A 74 -8.22 3.89 6.28
CA THR A 74 -7.05 4.22 7.12
C THR A 74 -7.50 4.71 8.51
N ARG A 75 -8.56 5.53 8.56
CA ARG A 75 -9.17 5.99 9.82
C ARG A 75 -9.80 4.84 10.61
N CYS A 76 -10.51 3.92 9.96
CA CYS A 76 -11.09 2.74 10.60
C CYS A 76 -10.01 1.89 11.26
N ALA A 77 -8.90 1.65 10.57
CA ALA A 77 -7.77 0.90 11.11
C ALA A 77 -7.13 1.63 12.31
N ALA A 78 -6.88 2.93 12.21
CA ALA A 78 -6.32 3.71 13.31
C ALA A 78 -7.27 3.85 14.53
N THR A 79 -8.58 3.66 14.34
CA THR A 79 -9.60 3.72 15.41
C THR A 79 -9.79 2.36 16.08
N SER A 80 -10.20 1.36 15.30
CA SER A 80 -10.71 0.07 15.78
C SER A 80 -9.72 -1.09 15.63
N CYS A 81 -8.67 -0.91 14.82
CA CYS A 81 -7.59 -1.87 14.62
C CYS A 81 -6.24 -1.28 15.06
N TRP A 82 -6.25 -0.44 16.12
CA TRP A 82 -5.07 0.30 16.58
C TRP A 82 -3.89 -0.62 16.93
N ASN A 83 -4.15 -1.89 17.26
CA ASN A 83 -3.15 -2.90 17.57
C ASN A 83 -2.38 -3.40 16.33
N MET A 84 -2.82 -3.01 15.14
CA MET A 84 -2.24 -3.38 13.84
C MET A 84 -1.71 -2.17 13.07
N VAL A 85 -1.64 -0.96 13.65
CA VAL A 85 -1.24 0.27 12.92
C VAL A 85 0.22 0.31 12.46
N TYR A 86 1.02 -0.71 12.77
CA TYR A 86 2.35 -0.88 12.18
C TYR A 86 2.46 -2.12 11.29
N SER A 87 1.39 -2.90 11.18
CA SER A 87 1.38 -4.19 10.50
C SER A 87 1.52 -4.03 8.99
N CYS A 88 1.78 -5.14 8.29
CA CYS A 88 1.82 -5.18 6.83
C CYS A 88 0.47 -4.76 6.23
N GLU A 89 -0.63 -5.15 6.87
CA GLU A 89 -1.99 -4.81 6.47
C GLU A 89 -2.23 -3.30 6.55
N TYR A 90 -1.86 -2.66 7.67
CA TYR A 90 -1.98 -1.21 7.79
C TYR A 90 -1.07 -0.48 6.81
N GLN A 91 0.16 -0.94 6.64
CA GLN A 91 1.06 -0.27 5.74
C GLN A 91 0.58 -0.35 4.28
N GLN A 92 0.03 -1.49 3.83
CA GLN A 92 -0.58 -1.58 2.50
C GLN A 92 -1.82 -0.69 2.37
N GLN A 93 -2.69 -0.66 3.39
CA GLN A 93 -3.86 0.20 3.40
C GLN A 93 -3.48 1.70 3.31
N ALA A 94 -2.46 2.12 4.05
CA ALA A 94 -1.95 3.48 3.97
C ALA A 94 -1.27 3.76 2.62
N SER A 95 -0.57 2.79 2.02
CA SER A 95 -0.07 2.91 0.64
C SER A 95 -1.20 3.12 -0.38
N ASP A 96 -2.33 2.41 -0.25
CA ASP A 96 -3.50 2.61 -1.13
C ASP A 96 -4.09 4.01 -0.97
N TYR A 97 -4.12 4.54 0.25
CA TYR A 97 -4.48 5.95 0.49
C TYR A 97 -3.50 6.92 -0.18
N VAL A 98 -2.19 6.72 0.01
CA VAL A 98 -1.15 7.56 -0.61
C VAL A 98 -1.26 7.56 -2.13
N THR A 99 -1.46 6.39 -2.73
CA THR A 99 -1.47 6.21 -4.19
C THR A 99 -2.78 6.65 -4.85
N SER A 100 -3.88 6.67 -4.10
CA SER A 100 -5.14 7.29 -4.54
C SER A 100 -5.12 8.82 -4.50
N ALA A 101 -4.17 9.44 -3.80
CA ALA A 101 -4.05 10.88 -3.69
C ALA A 101 -3.29 11.50 -4.89
N ILE A 102 -3.67 12.72 -5.28
CA ILE A 102 -2.90 13.51 -6.26
C ILE A 102 -1.64 14.11 -5.61
N ASP A 103 -1.74 14.49 -4.34
CA ASP A 103 -0.68 15.16 -3.56
C ASP A 103 -0.84 14.72 -2.09
N PRO A 104 -0.32 13.52 -1.73
CA PRO A 104 -0.53 12.96 -0.39
C PRO A 104 0.29 13.72 0.65
N ASP A 105 -0.38 14.23 1.69
CA ASP A 105 0.28 14.74 2.89
C ASP A 105 0.70 13.55 3.78
N LEU A 106 1.90 13.01 3.52
CA LEU A 106 2.43 11.84 4.20
C LEU A 106 2.54 12.04 5.72
N ASP A 107 2.85 13.25 6.17
CA ASP A 107 3.00 13.59 7.59
C ASP A 107 1.66 13.58 8.34
N SER A 108 0.55 13.72 7.61
CA SER A 108 -0.79 13.68 8.20
C SER A 108 -1.31 12.27 8.44
N ILE A 109 -0.70 11.25 7.82
CA ILE A 109 -1.16 9.86 7.91
C ILE A 109 -0.80 9.33 9.31
N PRO A 110 -1.79 8.86 10.10
CA PRO A 110 -1.52 8.34 11.42
C PRO A 110 -0.49 7.22 11.40
N PHE A 111 0.48 7.28 12.30
CA PHE A 111 1.42 6.18 12.54
C PHE A 111 2.23 5.76 11.29
N TRP A 112 2.45 6.66 10.33
CA TRP A 112 3.12 6.40 9.07
C TRP A 112 4.41 7.23 8.89
N PRO A 113 5.49 6.66 8.34
CA PRO A 113 5.74 5.22 8.26
C PRO A 113 5.87 4.61 9.66
N ALA A 114 5.83 3.28 9.75
CA ALA A 114 6.05 2.60 11.02
C ALA A 114 7.48 2.89 11.53
N PRO A 115 7.69 3.26 12.81
CA PRO A 115 9.02 3.50 13.35
C PRO A 115 9.92 2.27 13.27
N ASP A 116 11.22 2.53 13.13
CA ASP A 116 12.24 1.49 13.19
C ASP A 116 12.09 0.59 14.42
N LYS A 117 12.08 -0.71 14.16
CA LYS A 117 12.01 -1.76 15.20
C LYS A 117 10.75 -1.69 16.08
N ALA A 118 9.69 -0.99 15.66
CA ALA A 118 8.41 -1.02 16.34
C ALA A 118 7.88 -2.45 16.49
N ALA A 119 7.11 -2.69 17.57
CA ALA A 119 6.36 -3.92 17.75
C ALA A 119 5.14 -3.93 16.84
N GLY A 120 4.79 -5.09 16.30
CA GLY A 120 3.72 -5.21 15.32
C GLY A 120 4.09 -4.69 13.93
N ARG A 121 5.37 -4.38 13.68
CA ARG A 121 5.81 -3.87 12.38
C ARG A 121 5.77 -4.93 11.30
N CYS A 122 5.60 -4.51 10.05
CA CYS A 122 5.79 -5.41 8.91
C CYS A 122 7.27 -5.83 8.74
N SER A 123 7.49 -7.05 8.23
CA SER A 123 8.82 -7.60 7.91
C SER A 123 9.55 -6.82 6.82
N CYS A 124 8.80 -6.19 5.93
CA CYS A 124 9.23 -5.19 4.97
C CYS A 124 8.63 -3.83 5.38
N PRO A 125 9.40 -2.77 5.58
CA PRO A 125 8.85 -1.44 5.84
C PRO A 125 8.25 -0.85 4.55
N ILE A 126 7.07 -1.33 4.17
CA ILE A 126 6.30 -0.86 3.01
C ILE A 126 6.10 0.66 3.08
N GLY A 127 5.95 1.21 4.30
CA GLY A 127 5.89 2.65 4.53
C GLY A 127 7.06 3.42 3.95
N ASP A 128 8.28 2.92 4.14
CA ASP A 128 9.49 3.56 3.62
C ASP A 128 9.62 3.37 2.11
N VAL A 129 9.23 2.20 1.59
CA VAL A 129 9.17 1.94 0.13
C VAL A 129 8.25 2.95 -0.55
N THR A 130 6.99 3.05 -0.09
CA THR A 130 6.00 3.96 -0.66
C THR A 130 6.40 5.42 -0.47
N THR A 131 6.95 5.80 0.69
CA THR A 131 7.44 7.16 0.93
C THR A 131 8.55 7.52 -0.05
N ALA A 132 9.54 6.63 -0.24
CA ALA A 132 10.59 6.85 -1.22
C ALA A 132 10.01 6.99 -2.63
N GLN A 133 9.05 6.15 -3.01
CA GLN A 133 8.40 6.23 -4.32
C GLN A 133 7.67 7.56 -4.56
N VAL A 134 6.97 8.10 -3.56
CA VAL A 134 6.34 9.44 -3.65
C VAL A 134 7.39 10.52 -3.87
N LEU A 135 8.47 10.51 -3.07
CA LEU A 135 9.55 11.48 -3.19
C LEU A 135 10.28 11.39 -4.55
N MET A 136 10.41 10.20 -5.12
CA MET A 136 10.93 10.03 -6.49
C MET A 136 9.99 10.66 -7.52
N ASN A 137 8.68 10.45 -7.38
CA ASN A 137 7.71 11.04 -8.30
C ASN A 137 7.73 12.58 -8.23
N GLU A 138 7.75 13.16 -7.03
CA GLU A 138 7.91 14.61 -6.85
C GLU A 138 9.20 15.12 -7.51
N GLY A 139 10.32 14.41 -7.32
CA GLY A 139 11.59 14.74 -7.95
C GLY A 139 11.51 14.68 -9.48
N ILE A 140 10.87 13.65 -10.05
CA ILE A 140 10.62 13.53 -11.50
C ILE A 140 9.83 14.73 -12.04
N GLU A 141 8.78 15.16 -11.33
CA GLU A 141 7.99 16.33 -11.74
C GLU A 141 8.79 17.63 -11.71
N SER A 142 9.77 17.72 -10.81
CA SER A 142 10.67 18.88 -10.68
C SER A 142 11.83 18.88 -11.69
N CYS A 143 12.01 17.84 -12.51
CA CYS A 143 13.19 17.73 -13.40
C CYS A 143 13.38 18.93 -14.34
N GLY A 144 12.28 19.58 -14.73
CA GLY A 144 12.32 20.80 -15.55
C GLY A 144 12.97 22.00 -14.86
N ASP A 145 13.01 22.02 -13.53
CA ASP A 145 13.54 23.13 -12.74
C ASP A 145 15.08 23.14 -12.70
N TYR A 146 15.73 22.01 -12.99
CA TYR A 146 17.19 21.90 -13.03
C TYR A 146 17.81 22.49 -14.31
N ALA A 147 17.00 22.73 -15.35
CA ALA A 147 17.48 23.21 -16.64
C ALA A 147 16.93 24.60 -16.95
N ASP A 148 17.78 25.63 -16.87
CA ASP A 148 17.41 26.98 -17.30
C ASP A 148 17.57 27.14 -18.83
N PRO A 149 16.46 27.28 -19.59
CA PRO A 149 16.51 27.35 -21.05
C PRO A 149 17.15 28.64 -21.58
N PHE A 150 17.39 29.64 -20.73
CA PHE A 150 18.01 30.90 -21.12
C PHE A 150 19.53 30.93 -20.90
N SER A 151 20.07 29.99 -20.12
CA SER A 151 21.51 29.90 -19.82
C SER A 151 22.18 28.64 -20.34
N LEU A 152 21.40 27.61 -20.68
CA LEU A 152 21.91 26.33 -21.16
C LEU A 152 21.67 26.13 -22.66
N SER A 153 22.56 25.37 -23.30
CA SER A 153 22.33 24.85 -24.64
C SER A 153 21.28 23.73 -24.64
N ALA A 154 20.70 23.45 -25.80
CA ALA A 154 19.72 22.36 -25.96
C ALA A 154 20.28 21.02 -25.46
N ASP A 155 21.52 20.67 -25.81
CA ASP A 155 22.17 19.42 -25.41
C ASP A 155 22.36 19.34 -23.88
N GLN A 156 22.62 20.46 -23.22
CA GLN A 156 22.74 20.51 -21.75
C GLN A 156 21.39 20.34 -21.08
N ILE A 157 20.33 20.96 -21.62
CA ILE A 157 18.96 20.81 -21.11
C ILE A 157 18.53 19.34 -21.24
N GLU A 158 18.77 18.72 -22.39
CA GLU A 158 18.48 17.31 -22.62
C GLU A 158 19.26 16.42 -21.66
N SER A 159 20.56 16.64 -21.50
CA SER A 159 21.40 15.85 -20.61
C SER A 159 20.96 15.92 -19.15
N ILE A 160 20.66 17.12 -18.64
CA ILE A 160 20.19 17.31 -17.26
C ILE A 160 18.80 16.70 -17.07
N GLY A 161 17.89 16.93 -18.02
CA GLY A 161 16.54 16.39 -17.97
C GLY A 161 16.53 14.87 -17.96
N MET A 162 17.29 14.23 -18.85
CA MET A 162 17.41 12.77 -18.90
C MET A 162 18.14 12.21 -17.68
N GLY A 163 19.18 12.89 -17.19
CA GLY A 163 19.84 12.57 -15.91
C GLY A 163 18.85 12.48 -14.77
N CYS A 164 18.06 13.55 -14.60
CA CYS A 164 17.05 13.63 -13.54
C CYS A 164 15.98 12.54 -13.68
N LEU A 165 15.38 12.39 -14.88
CA LEU A 165 14.35 11.37 -15.11
C LEU A 165 14.86 9.95 -14.85
N CYS A 166 16.06 9.62 -15.34
CA CYS A 166 16.67 8.31 -15.11
C CYS A 166 16.98 8.06 -13.63
N CYS A 167 17.44 9.08 -12.91
CA CYS A 167 17.64 9.00 -11.46
C CYS A 167 16.32 8.75 -10.71
N GLY A 168 15.24 9.45 -11.07
CA GLY A 168 13.94 9.26 -10.45
C GLY A 168 13.38 7.87 -10.66
N TRP A 169 13.37 7.38 -11.91
CA TRP A 169 12.90 6.03 -12.22
C TRP A 169 13.79 4.95 -11.60
N SER A 170 15.10 5.15 -11.62
CA SER A 170 16.04 4.26 -10.95
C SER A 170 15.76 4.18 -9.45
N GLY A 171 15.59 5.31 -8.77
CA GLY A 171 15.28 5.33 -7.34
C GLY A 171 13.92 4.69 -7.02
N TRP A 172 12.93 4.91 -7.88
CA TRP A 172 11.59 4.31 -7.72
C TRP A 172 11.66 2.78 -7.82
N LEU A 173 12.33 2.25 -8.85
CA LEU A 173 12.54 0.81 -9.05
C LEU A 173 13.44 0.19 -7.98
N SER A 174 14.43 0.93 -7.48
CA SER A 174 15.41 0.45 -6.50
C SER A 174 14.94 0.55 -5.04
N SER A 175 13.78 1.18 -4.80
CA SER A 175 13.20 1.34 -3.46
C SER A 175 12.97 0.00 -2.78
N LEU A 176 12.45 -0.99 -3.51
CA LEU A 176 12.18 -2.31 -2.94
C LEU A 176 13.46 -3.00 -2.46
N ASP A 177 14.54 -2.98 -3.25
CA ASP A 177 15.82 -3.57 -2.85
C ASP A 177 16.43 -2.82 -1.65
N SER A 178 16.30 -1.50 -1.61
CA SER A 178 16.86 -0.66 -0.55
C SER A 178 16.23 -0.92 0.81
N PHE A 179 14.93 -1.22 0.86
CA PHE A 179 14.17 -1.38 2.11
C PHE A 179 13.78 -2.82 2.41
N CYS A 180 13.57 -3.65 1.39
CA CYS A 180 13.02 -5.00 1.49
C CYS A 180 13.74 -6.01 0.58
N PRO A 181 15.07 -6.15 0.65
CA PRO A 181 15.86 -6.96 -0.29
C PRO A 181 15.54 -8.46 -0.26
N ARG A 182 14.91 -8.95 0.81
CA ARG A 182 14.53 -10.36 0.98
C ARG A 182 13.09 -10.65 0.57
N LEU A 183 12.28 -9.62 0.34
CA LEU A 183 10.87 -9.79 -0.01
C LEU A 183 10.76 -10.26 -1.46
N ASN A 184 9.85 -11.19 -1.71
CA ASN A 184 9.42 -11.52 -3.06
C ASN A 184 8.66 -10.31 -3.66
N PRO A 185 9.11 -9.72 -4.79
CA PRO A 185 8.45 -8.56 -5.39
C PRO A 185 6.98 -8.79 -5.78
N ALA A 186 6.57 -10.05 -6.03
CA ALA A 186 5.16 -10.38 -6.29
C ALA A 186 4.26 -10.11 -5.06
N GLU A 187 4.82 -10.16 -3.84
CA GLU A 187 4.14 -9.76 -2.60
C GLU A 187 3.93 -8.24 -2.52
N LEU A 188 4.57 -7.47 -3.40
CA LEU A 188 4.40 -6.08 -3.85
C LEU A 188 3.33 -5.81 -4.94
N GLY A 189 3.06 -6.81 -5.79
CA GLY A 189 2.66 -6.52 -7.17
C GLY A 189 3.74 -5.71 -7.91
N LEU A 190 5.01 -5.90 -7.58
CA LEU A 190 6.14 -5.19 -8.19
C LEU A 190 6.93 -6.08 -9.15
N ASP A 191 6.40 -7.26 -9.51
CA ASP A 191 6.97 -8.09 -10.55
C ASP A 191 6.79 -7.44 -11.93
N GLY A 192 7.84 -7.44 -12.75
CA GLY A 192 7.80 -6.86 -14.10
C GLY A 192 7.79 -5.33 -14.16
N LEU A 193 8.11 -4.66 -13.05
CA LEU A 193 8.07 -3.21 -12.93
C LEU A 193 8.94 -2.47 -13.96
N GLU A 194 10.10 -3.03 -14.28
CA GLU A 194 10.99 -2.47 -15.30
C GLU A 194 10.36 -2.49 -16.70
N GLN A 195 9.73 -3.61 -17.05
CA GLN A 195 8.99 -3.74 -18.31
C GLN A 195 7.79 -2.78 -18.35
N PHE A 196 7.13 -2.60 -17.21
CA PHE A 196 6.03 -1.65 -17.09
C PHE A 196 6.48 -0.21 -17.39
N VAL A 197 7.60 0.25 -16.83
CA VAL A 197 8.16 1.58 -17.12
C VAL A 197 8.46 1.72 -18.62
N GLN A 198 9.07 0.71 -19.22
CA GLN A 198 9.38 0.72 -20.66
C GLN A 198 8.12 0.83 -21.53
N ASP A 199 7.03 0.16 -21.16
CA ASP A 199 5.82 0.07 -21.97
C ASP A 199 4.83 1.22 -21.76
N ASN A 200 4.84 1.85 -20.57
CA ASN A 200 3.76 2.75 -20.14
C ASN A 200 4.21 4.19 -19.90
N VAL A 201 5.47 4.54 -20.12
CA VAL A 201 5.97 5.92 -20.00
C VAL A 201 6.27 6.48 -21.39
N PRO A 202 5.32 7.21 -22.03
CA PRO A 202 5.47 7.65 -23.40
C PRO A 202 6.65 8.63 -23.56
N GLY A 203 7.53 8.36 -24.52
CA GLY A 203 8.65 9.24 -24.84
C GLY A 203 9.85 9.11 -23.89
N PHE A 204 9.81 8.17 -22.95
CA PHE A 204 10.94 7.83 -22.10
C PHE A 204 11.46 6.44 -22.46
N ASP A 205 12.75 6.32 -22.72
CA ASP A 205 13.40 5.03 -23.02
C ASP A 205 14.30 4.62 -21.86
N TRP A 206 13.73 3.82 -20.95
CA TRP A 206 14.44 3.33 -19.77
C TRP A 206 15.74 2.64 -20.14
N SER A 207 15.78 1.89 -21.25
CA SER A 207 16.98 1.17 -21.70
C SER A 207 18.22 2.04 -21.91
N THR A 208 18.05 3.37 -22.09
CA THR A 208 19.15 4.33 -22.25
C THR A 208 19.69 4.89 -20.94
N CYS A 209 19.04 4.61 -19.81
CA CYS A 209 19.33 5.28 -18.55
C CYS A 209 20.69 4.98 -17.92
N GLN A 210 21.33 3.86 -18.27
CA GLN A 210 22.63 3.52 -17.69
C GLN A 210 23.67 4.63 -17.91
N GLN A 211 23.71 5.22 -19.11
CA GLN A 211 24.70 6.25 -19.43
C GLN A 211 24.52 7.51 -18.58
N TRP A 212 23.28 7.80 -18.19
CA TRP A 212 22.93 8.98 -17.40
C TRP A 212 23.19 8.75 -15.92
N LEU A 213 22.90 7.54 -15.42
CA LEU A 213 23.24 7.12 -14.06
C LEU A 213 24.76 7.05 -13.83
N ASP A 214 25.55 6.75 -14.86
CA ASP A 214 27.01 6.81 -14.79
C ASP A 214 27.56 8.25 -14.79
N GLN A 215 26.77 9.21 -15.28
CA GLN A 215 27.17 10.61 -15.45
C GLN A 215 26.79 11.50 -14.26
N TYR A 216 25.65 11.21 -13.61
CA TYR A 216 25.06 12.05 -12.57
C TYR A 216 24.98 11.32 -11.23
N ASP A 217 25.21 12.07 -10.15
CA ASP A 217 24.91 11.62 -8.80
C ASP A 217 23.47 12.01 -8.47
N CYS A 218 22.57 11.02 -8.45
CA CYS A 218 21.14 11.25 -8.25
C CYS A 218 20.81 12.03 -6.96
N VAL A 219 21.60 11.84 -5.92
CA VAL A 219 21.39 12.52 -4.63
C VAL A 219 22.00 13.93 -4.69
N ALA A 220 23.25 14.04 -5.13
CA ALA A 220 23.97 15.32 -5.08
C ALA A 220 23.51 16.32 -6.15
N ASP A 221 23.18 15.84 -7.35
CA ASP A 221 22.83 16.68 -8.50
C ASP A 221 21.32 17.02 -8.55
N PHE A 222 20.47 16.08 -8.15
CA PHE A 222 19.00 16.20 -8.27
C PHE A 222 18.24 16.09 -6.94
N GLY A 223 18.95 15.96 -5.81
CA GLY A 223 18.31 15.95 -4.48
C GLY A 223 17.43 14.73 -4.20
N TYR A 224 17.56 13.64 -4.97
CA TYR A 224 16.78 12.43 -4.71
C TYR A 224 17.15 11.80 -3.35
N PRO A 225 16.23 11.04 -2.72
CA PRO A 225 16.41 10.48 -1.38
C PRO A 225 17.69 9.65 -1.18
N ALA A 226 18.56 10.09 -0.27
CA ALA A 226 19.76 9.35 0.15
C ALA A 226 19.46 8.03 0.91
N SER A 227 18.19 7.76 1.22
CA SER A 227 17.74 6.49 1.78
C SER A 227 17.73 5.35 0.75
N ILE A 228 17.73 5.67 -0.55
CA ILE A 228 17.98 4.68 -1.60
C ILE A 228 19.47 4.33 -1.60
N GLN A 229 19.79 3.06 -1.34
CA GLN A 229 21.17 2.61 -1.19
C GLN A 229 21.91 2.59 -2.52
N THR A 230 21.21 2.15 -3.57
CA THR A 230 21.75 2.04 -4.93
C THR A 230 20.69 2.46 -5.93
N TYR A 231 21.07 3.31 -6.89
CA TYR A 231 20.26 3.65 -8.05
C TYR A 231 20.62 2.71 -9.20
N TYR A 232 19.91 1.59 -9.30
CA TYR A 232 20.17 0.59 -10.34
C TYR A 232 19.71 1.08 -11.72
N GLY A 233 20.56 0.82 -12.72
CA GLY A 233 20.21 1.04 -14.12
C GLY A 233 19.49 -0.15 -14.74
N PRO A 234 19.18 -0.04 -16.04
CA PRO A 234 18.43 -1.07 -16.77
C PRO A 234 19.07 -2.45 -16.72
N GLY A 235 18.27 -3.47 -16.44
CA GLY A 235 18.67 -4.87 -16.32
C GLY A 235 19.54 -5.18 -15.10
N ASN A 236 19.78 -4.21 -14.22
CA ASN A 236 20.63 -4.34 -13.03
C ASN A 236 19.84 -4.30 -11.72
N ILE A 237 18.51 -4.14 -11.77
CA ILE A 237 17.65 -4.20 -10.59
C ILE A 237 17.67 -5.64 -10.06
N PRO A 238 17.98 -5.87 -8.77
CA PRO A 238 17.95 -7.20 -8.20
C PRO A 238 16.58 -7.86 -8.35
N GLU A 239 16.55 -9.18 -8.57
CA GLU A 239 15.30 -9.96 -8.72
C GLU A 239 14.44 -9.96 -7.44
N GLY A 240 14.94 -9.42 -6.33
CA GLY A 240 14.34 -9.49 -5.01
C GLY A 240 14.62 -10.83 -4.31
N GLY A 241 13.96 -11.05 -3.19
CA GLY A 241 14.06 -12.30 -2.44
C GLY A 241 12.88 -13.23 -2.64
N THR A 242 12.68 -14.15 -1.69
CA THR A 242 11.61 -15.17 -1.75
C THR A 242 10.68 -15.14 -0.54
N GLU A 243 10.88 -14.19 0.37
CA GLU A 243 10.09 -14.12 1.60
C GLU A 243 8.71 -13.51 1.35
N THR A 244 7.74 -13.94 2.15
CA THR A 244 6.39 -13.38 2.20
C THR A 244 6.32 -12.28 3.25
N LEU A 245 5.31 -11.42 3.14
CA LEU A 245 5.04 -10.43 4.19
C LEU A 245 4.61 -11.12 5.49
N SER A 246 5.07 -10.58 6.62
CA SER A 246 4.71 -11.07 7.95
C SER A 246 4.87 -9.98 9.00
N ASN A 247 4.01 -9.98 10.01
CA ASN A 247 4.11 -9.06 11.14
C ASN A 247 5.14 -9.55 12.17
N ILE A 248 5.89 -8.61 12.76
CA ILE A 248 6.95 -8.88 13.73
C ILE A 248 6.56 -8.30 15.10
N GLY A 249 6.28 -9.18 16.05
CA GLY A 249 5.78 -8.80 17.37
C GLY A 249 4.34 -8.29 17.30
N ALA A 250 3.89 -7.61 18.36
CA ALA A 250 2.54 -7.06 18.39
C ALA A 250 2.43 -5.84 19.31
N LEU A 251 1.48 -4.95 19.00
CA LEU A 251 1.09 -3.86 19.90
C LEU A 251 0.06 -4.38 20.89
N THR A 252 0.31 -4.16 22.18
CA THR A 252 -0.61 -4.55 23.27
C THR A 252 -1.35 -3.37 23.88
N THR A 253 -0.97 -2.14 23.51
CA THR A 253 -1.60 -0.89 23.94
C THR A 253 -1.57 0.11 22.78
N PRO A 254 -2.55 1.03 22.68
CA PRO A 254 -2.55 2.05 21.65
C PRO A 254 -1.27 2.89 21.70
N VAL A 255 -0.73 3.21 20.52
CA VAL A 255 0.45 4.09 20.39
C VAL A 255 0.11 5.52 20.84
N SER A 256 -1.11 5.96 20.55
CA SER A 256 -1.70 7.21 21.05
C SER A 256 -3.20 7.02 21.29
N GLU A 257 -3.76 7.69 22.29
CA GLU A 257 -5.21 7.69 22.53
C GLU A 257 -5.96 8.46 21.44
N THR A 258 -5.40 9.58 20.98
CA THR A 258 -5.99 10.40 19.93
C THR A 258 -4.90 10.95 19.02
N VAL A 259 -5.15 10.91 17.72
CA VAL A 259 -4.31 11.48 16.67
C VAL A 259 -5.20 12.28 15.71
N THR A 260 -4.61 13.21 14.97
CA THR A 260 -5.33 13.94 13.93
C THR A 260 -4.94 13.37 12.57
N PHE A 261 -5.94 13.12 11.72
CA PHE A 261 -5.75 12.69 10.34
C PHE A 261 -6.39 13.70 9.39
N THR A 262 -5.67 14.10 8.35
CA THR A 262 -6.19 14.98 7.31
C THR A 262 -6.62 14.16 6.10
N ILE A 263 -7.88 14.30 5.67
CA ILE A 263 -8.35 13.72 4.40
C ILE A 263 -8.82 14.88 3.52
N GLY A 264 -8.10 15.11 2.41
CA GLY A 264 -8.25 16.31 1.60
C GLY A 264 -7.91 17.56 2.42
N SER A 265 -8.87 18.45 2.64
CA SER A 265 -8.68 19.66 3.47
C SER A 265 -9.37 19.58 4.84
N GLN A 266 -9.87 18.41 5.24
CA GLN A 266 -10.61 18.22 6.48
C GLN A 266 -9.75 17.49 7.51
N LEU A 267 -9.72 18.01 8.74
CA LEU A 267 -9.06 17.36 9.88
C LEU A 267 -10.08 16.52 10.65
N PHE A 268 -9.72 15.26 10.87
CA PHE A 268 -10.50 14.30 11.64
C PHE A 268 -9.75 13.92 12.91
N PRO A 269 -10.33 14.11 14.10
CA PRO A 269 -9.81 13.47 15.29
C PRO A 269 -10.08 11.96 15.20
N VAL A 270 -9.03 11.17 15.39
CA VAL A 270 -9.06 9.70 15.39
C VAL A 270 -8.75 9.25 16.80
N THR A 271 -9.68 8.56 17.46
CA THR A 271 -9.53 8.10 18.84
C THR A 271 -9.53 6.58 18.87
N ALA A 272 -8.51 5.96 19.46
CA ALA A 272 -8.45 4.52 19.59
C ALA A 272 -9.60 4.02 20.50
N VAL A 273 -10.36 3.02 20.05
CA VAL A 273 -11.43 2.39 20.84
C VAL A 273 -10.96 1.06 21.44
N SER A 274 -11.71 0.52 22.42
CA SER A 274 -11.43 -0.79 23.02
C SER A 274 -9.98 -0.94 23.53
N THR A 275 -9.55 -0.03 24.41
CA THR A 275 -8.18 0.01 24.94
C THR A 275 -7.91 -1.02 26.06
N ASP A 276 -8.89 -1.87 26.38
CA ASP A 276 -8.80 -2.87 27.44
C ASP A 276 -8.13 -4.18 26.93
N ALA A 277 -7.14 -4.63 27.70
CA ALA A 277 -5.99 -5.44 27.28
C ALA A 277 -6.22 -6.95 26.96
N SER A 278 -7.24 -7.32 26.20
CA SER A 278 -7.40 -8.71 25.75
C SER A 278 -7.65 -8.80 24.25
N VAL A 279 -6.64 -8.40 23.47
CA VAL A 279 -6.62 -8.65 22.02
C VAL A 279 -5.64 -9.81 21.77
N PRO A 280 -6.11 -10.96 21.26
CA PRO A 280 -5.21 -12.03 20.82
C PRO A 280 -4.34 -11.48 19.68
N THR A 281 -3.04 -11.68 19.75
CA THR A 281 -2.12 -11.26 18.69
C THR A 281 -1.57 -12.50 17.99
N GLY A 282 -1.52 -12.45 16.66
CA GLY A 282 -1.14 -13.53 15.78
C GLY A 282 0.23 -14.16 16.06
N SER A 283 0.44 -15.36 15.50
CA SER A 283 1.52 -16.31 15.77
C SER A 283 2.90 -15.68 15.94
N SER A 284 3.50 -15.96 17.10
CA SER A 284 4.90 -15.71 17.39
C SER A 284 5.78 -16.80 16.76
N ASP A 285 6.27 -16.57 15.54
CA ASP A 285 7.43 -17.33 15.06
C ASP A 285 8.69 -16.78 15.76
N SER A 286 9.00 -17.44 16.86
CA SER A 286 10.23 -17.25 17.61
C SER A 286 11.38 -17.89 16.82
N ASN A 287 11.98 -17.15 15.89
CA ASN A 287 13.26 -17.55 15.32
C ASN A 287 14.38 -17.17 16.31
N ASP A 288 14.46 -17.95 17.39
CA ASP A 288 15.52 -17.83 18.39
C ASP A 288 16.79 -18.48 17.84
N SER A 289 17.82 -17.65 17.63
CA SER A 289 19.15 -18.11 17.26
C SER A 289 19.80 -18.70 18.51
N SER A 290 20.14 -19.98 18.43
CA SER A 290 20.64 -20.79 19.52
C SER A 290 21.93 -20.24 20.14
N ASP A 291 21.86 -19.81 21.39
CA ASP A 291 23.02 -19.77 22.29
C ASP A 291 22.77 -20.71 23.48
N ASN A 292 23.63 -21.73 23.57
CA ASN A 292 23.67 -22.67 24.66
C ASN A 292 24.03 -21.95 25.96
N ASP A 293 23.20 -22.06 27.00
CA ASP A 293 23.74 -22.25 28.33
C ASP A 293 22.78 -23.00 29.26
N ASP A 294 23.39 -23.95 29.95
CA ASP A 294 22.83 -24.98 30.81
C ASP A 294 22.59 -24.44 32.22
N SER A 295 21.36 -24.53 32.74
CA SER A 295 21.15 -24.80 34.17
C SER A 295 19.69 -25.18 34.47
N SER A 296 19.55 -26.41 34.94
CA SER A 296 18.40 -27.07 35.55
C SER A 296 17.69 -26.28 36.67
N SER A 297 16.34 -26.35 36.71
CA SER A 297 15.58 -26.81 37.89
C SER A 297 14.05 -26.85 37.69
N ASN A 298 13.53 -28.08 37.61
CA ASN A 298 12.33 -28.69 38.23
C ASN A 298 10.99 -27.97 38.52
N GLU A 299 9.94 -28.78 38.26
CA GLU A 299 8.56 -28.84 38.85
C GLU A 299 7.53 -27.77 38.41
N ALA A 300 6.24 -28.05 38.23
CA ALA A 300 5.43 -29.26 38.16
C ALA A 300 4.02 -28.88 37.63
N SER A 301 3.34 -29.89 37.10
CA SER A 301 1.92 -30.03 36.72
C SER A 301 0.87 -29.01 37.23
N GLN A 302 -0.09 -28.68 36.34
CA GLN A 302 -1.49 -28.99 36.63
C GLN A 302 -2.37 -29.10 35.37
N THR A 303 -2.90 -30.30 35.18
CA THR A 303 -4.06 -30.66 34.37
C THR A 303 -5.35 -30.16 35.01
N THR A 304 -6.30 -29.69 34.21
CA THR A 304 -7.73 -29.99 34.39
C THR A 304 -8.46 -29.89 33.06
N ALA A 305 -8.99 -31.03 32.62
CA ALA A 305 -10.06 -31.12 31.65
C ALA A 305 -11.39 -30.80 32.34
N ASP A 306 -12.32 -30.17 31.63
CA ASP A 306 -13.72 -30.60 31.73
C ASP A 306 -14.43 -30.41 30.39
N SER A 307 -15.25 -31.41 30.07
CA SER A 307 -15.99 -31.62 28.84
C SER A 307 -17.47 -31.53 29.20
N SER A 308 -18.28 -30.86 28.40
CA SER A 308 -19.73 -31.07 28.39
C SER A 308 -20.28 -30.83 26.99
N GLN A 309 -20.44 -31.93 26.25
CA GLN A 309 -21.40 -32.07 25.16
C GLN A 309 -22.82 -32.13 25.72
N GLU A 310 -23.77 -31.45 25.07
CA GLU A 310 -25.08 -32.05 24.80
C GLU A 310 -25.74 -31.42 23.55
N THR A 311 -26.60 -32.20 22.90
CA THR A 311 -26.89 -32.19 21.47
C THR A 311 -28.39 -31.98 21.20
N SER A 312 -28.73 -31.23 20.13
CA SER A 312 -29.98 -31.25 19.31
C SER A 312 -31.31 -30.82 19.97
N VAL A 313 -32.27 -30.15 19.31
CA VAL A 313 -32.95 -30.49 18.03
C VAL A 313 -33.60 -29.25 17.35
N ASP A 314 -33.33 -29.12 16.05
CA ASP A 314 -34.15 -28.73 14.88
C ASP A 314 -35.55 -28.08 15.02
N GLN A 315 -35.75 -26.95 14.31
CA GLN A 315 -37.02 -26.62 13.64
C GLN A 315 -36.80 -25.70 12.43
N THR A 316 -36.84 -26.31 11.25
CA THR A 316 -36.98 -25.72 9.91
C THR A 316 -38.15 -24.74 9.79
N THR A 317 -37.94 -23.60 9.14
CA THR A 317 -38.95 -22.92 8.31
C THR A 317 -38.26 -22.27 7.11
N GLU A 318 -38.70 -22.63 5.91
CA GLU A 318 -38.21 -22.16 4.61
C GLU A 318 -38.45 -20.66 4.39
N ALA A 319 -37.42 -19.95 3.88
CA ALA A 319 -37.59 -18.73 3.10
C ALA A 319 -36.39 -18.59 2.14
N GLY A 320 -36.67 -18.73 0.82
CA GLY A 320 -35.99 -18.16 -0.37
C GLY A 320 -34.45 -18.17 -0.48
N PRO A 321 -33.87 -18.38 -1.68
CA PRO A 321 -32.42 -18.29 -1.84
C PRO A 321 -31.94 -16.87 -1.50
N ALA A 322 -31.08 -16.78 -0.49
CA ALA A 322 -30.34 -15.57 -0.16
C ALA A 322 -29.53 -15.11 -1.39
N PRO A 323 -29.50 -13.80 -1.70
CA PRO A 323 -28.53 -13.29 -2.66
C PRO A 323 -27.14 -13.53 -2.07
N THR A 324 -26.28 -14.18 -2.85
CA THR A 324 -24.89 -14.40 -2.55
C THR A 324 -24.15 -13.06 -2.64
N ASP A 325 -23.99 -12.38 -1.50
CA ASP A 325 -23.17 -11.17 -1.37
C ASP A 325 -21.70 -11.56 -1.25
N ALA A 326 -21.10 -11.85 -2.40
CA ALA A 326 -19.69 -11.60 -2.64
C ALA A 326 -19.58 -10.20 -3.26
N ALA A 327 -19.71 -9.16 -2.43
CA ALA A 327 -19.58 -7.79 -2.86
C ALA A 327 -18.08 -7.44 -3.03
N ILE A 328 -17.67 -7.47 -4.30
CA ILE A 328 -16.69 -6.57 -4.93
C ILE A 328 -15.28 -6.54 -4.31
N HIS A 329 -14.63 -7.71 -4.35
CA HIS A 329 -13.23 -7.81 -4.75
C HIS A 329 -13.10 -8.34 -6.19
N GLN A 330 -14.16 -8.23 -7.00
CA GLN A 330 -14.12 -8.49 -8.42
C GLN A 330 -14.54 -7.22 -9.15
N VAL A 331 -13.64 -6.66 -9.95
CA VAL A 331 -14.05 -5.89 -11.12
C VAL A 331 -14.92 -6.85 -11.93
N ALA A 332 -16.24 -6.71 -11.83
CA ALA A 332 -17.17 -7.38 -12.71
C ALA A 332 -16.94 -6.79 -14.12
N VAL A 333 -15.99 -7.39 -14.85
CA VAL A 333 -15.85 -7.13 -16.28
C VAL A 333 -17.09 -7.72 -16.93
N SER A 334 -18.15 -6.91 -17.02
CA SER A 334 -19.27 -7.23 -17.87
C SER A 334 -18.70 -7.50 -19.27
N LYS A 335 -19.20 -8.51 -19.98
CA LYS A 335 -18.78 -8.80 -21.36
C LYS A 335 -18.95 -7.59 -22.30
N SER A 336 -19.75 -6.60 -21.87
CA SER A 336 -19.92 -5.30 -22.52
C SER A 336 -18.69 -4.38 -22.37
N LEU A 337 -17.91 -4.50 -21.29
CA LEU A 337 -16.71 -3.69 -21.04
C LEU A 337 -15.51 -4.16 -21.88
N LEU A 338 -15.36 -5.48 -22.07
CA LEU A 338 -14.38 -6.05 -23.03
C LEU A 338 -14.70 -5.65 -24.48
N ALA A 339 -15.98 -5.53 -24.82
CA ALA A 339 -16.39 -5.02 -26.12
C ALA A 339 -16.11 -3.51 -26.26
N LEU A 340 -16.21 -2.73 -25.19
CA LEU A 340 -15.92 -1.29 -25.20
C LEU A 340 -14.42 -1.01 -25.35
N VAL A 341 -13.56 -1.78 -24.66
CA VAL A 341 -12.10 -1.70 -24.78
C VAL A 341 -11.63 -2.12 -26.18
N ALA A 342 -12.24 -3.16 -26.77
CA ALA A 342 -11.94 -3.56 -28.16
C ALA A 342 -12.38 -2.52 -29.22
N VAL A 343 -13.49 -1.81 -28.98
CA VAL A 343 -13.96 -0.73 -29.88
C VAL A 343 -13.09 0.52 -29.74
N ILE A 344 -12.66 0.87 -28.53
CA ILE A 344 -11.77 2.02 -28.29
C ILE A 344 -10.37 1.77 -28.89
N LEU A 345 -9.82 0.57 -28.73
CA LEU A 345 -8.55 0.19 -29.36
C LEU A 345 -8.66 0.07 -30.89
N GLY A 346 -9.81 -0.34 -31.42
CA GLY A 346 -10.06 -0.40 -32.86
C GLY A 346 -10.23 0.98 -33.55
N VAL A 347 -10.71 2.00 -32.82
CA VAL A 347 -10.86 3.37 -33.34
C VAL A 347 -9.53 4.13 -33.29
N ILE A 348 -8.66 3.84 -32.32
CA ILE A 348 -7.32 4.44 -32.23
C ILE A 348 -6.39 3.91 -33.33
N TYR A 349 -6.66 2.73 -33.91
CA TYR A 349 -5.84 2.18 -35.00
C TYR A 349 -6.25 2.67 -36.41
N ILE A 350 -7.30 3.49 -36.54
CA ILE A 350 -7.85 3.95 -37.84
C ILE A 350 -7.77 5.49 -38.01
N LEU A 351 -7.23 6.22 -37.05
CA LEU A 351 -6.95 7.67 -37.16
C LEU A 351 -5.46 7.96 -37.04
#